data_AF-X0SC88-F1
#
_entry.id   AF-X0SC88-F1
#
_cell.length_a   1.000
_cell.length_b   1.000
_cell.length_c   1.000
_cell.angle_alpha   90.00
_cell.angle_beta   90.00
_cell.angle_gamma   90.00
#
_symmetry.space_group_name_H-M   'P 1'
#
loop_
_entity.id
_entity.type
_entity.pdbx_description
1 polymer ?
#
loop_
_entity_poly.entity_id
_entity_poly.type
_entity_poly.pdbx_seq_one_letter_code
_entity_poly.pdbx_strand_id
1 'polypeptide(L)'
;MILEEVKIPVSAEQAQQLGDRLGVDWNEVPLEELRKGIEVEYEHGSKDPDTNVSNNDPMITAKIAWAHIKEFPDYYERLDKMEAEAKKFWSRG
;
A
#
# COMPACT_ATOMS: atom_id res chain seq x y z
N MET A 1 -19.55 -7.49 9.56
CA MET A 1 -19.05 -6.40 10.40
C MET A 1 -17.82 -5.86 9.71
N ILE A 2 -17.95 -4.79 8.94
CA ILE A 2 -16.80 -4.18 8.27
C ILE A 2 -16.12 -3.34 9.35
N LEU A 3 -15.02 -3.86 9.89
CA LEU A 3 -14.15 -3.05 10.76
C LEU A 3 -13.73 -1.84 9.94
N GLU A 4 -13.86 -0.63 10.50
CA GLU A 4 -13.26 0.54 9.86
C GLU A 4 -11.78 0.22 9.60
N GLU A 5 -11.35 0.39 8.34
CA GLU A 5 -9.97 0.23 7.92
C GLU A 5 -9.15 1.30 8.64
N VAL A 6 -8.54 0.94 9.77
CA VAL A 6 -7.55 1.78 10.42
C VAL A 6 -6.32 1.79 9.52
N LYS A 7 -6.23 2.80 8.65
CA LYS A 7 -5.05 3.08 7.85
C LYS A 7 -3.96 3.66 8.74
N ILE A 8 -2.75 3.11 8.65
CA ILE A 8 -1.57 3.71 9.27
C ILE A 8 -1.09 4.81 8.30
N PRO A 9 -1.28 6.10 8.62
CA PRO A 9 -0.94 7.17 7.68
C PRO A 9 0.57 7.26 7.46
N VAL A 10 0.97 7.51 6.22
CA VAL A 10 2.37 7.69 5.85
C VAL A 10 2.58 9.10 5.33
N SER A 11 3.56 9.81 5.89
CA SER A 11 3.91 11.15 5.40
C SER A 11 4.62 11.05 4.05
N ALA A 12 4.47 12.09 3.22
CA ALA A 12 5.20 12.18 1.96
C ALA A 12 6.72 12.10 2.17
N GLU A 13 7.23 12.70 3.25
CA GLU A 13 8.65 12.63 3.61
C GLU A 13 9.10 11.20 3.92
N GLN A 14 8.31 10.44 4.69
CA GLN A 14 8.62 9.05 5.01
C GLN A 14 8.60 8.17 3.76
N ALA A 15 7.59 8.34 2.89
CA ALA A 15 7.50 7.62 1.63
C ALA A 15 8.70 7.94 0.72
N GLN A 16 9.08 9.22 0.63
CA GLN A 16 10.24 9.67 -0.14
C GLN A 16 11.53 9.02 0.39
N GLN A 17 11.78 9.08 1.71
CA GLN A 17 12.97 8.48 2.33
C GLN A 17 13.05 6.96 2.10
N LEU A 18 11.91 6.25 2.14
CA LEU A 18 11.86 4.82 1.87
C LEU A 18 12.11 4.53 0.39
N GLY A 19 11.47 5.27 -0.53
CA GLY A 19 11.67 5.13 -1.96
C GLY A 19 13.09 5.45 -2.41
N ASP A 20 13.72 6.48 -1.83
CA ASP A 20 15.13 6.81 -2.09
C ASP A 20 16.06 5.66 -1.68
N ARG A 21 15.80 5.01 -0.53
CA ARG A 21 16.53 3.82 -0.08
C ARG A 21 16.29 2.59 -0.95
N LEU A 22 15.15 2.53 -1.65
CA LEU A 22 14.80 1.47 -2.59
C LEU A 22 15.29 1.73 -4.02
N GLY A 23 15.77 2.95 -4.31
CA GLY A 23 16.21 3.36 -5.64
C GLY A 23 15.05 3.56 -6.61
N VAL A 24 13.92 4.08 -6.14
CA VAL A 24 12.77 4.42 -6.99
C VAL A 24 13.14 5.58 -7.93
N ASP A 25 12.82 5.44 -9.21
CA ASP A 25 12.91 6.55 -10.17
C ASP A 25 11.62 7.37 -10.13
N TRP A 26 11.70 8.53 -9.50
CA TRP A 26 10.57 9.45 -9.35
C TRP A 26 10.12 10.12 -10.66
N ASN A 27 10.87 9.97 -11.76
CA ASN A 27 10.40 10.40 -13.08
C ASN A 27 9.41 9.39 -13.69
N GLU A 28 9.48 8.13 -13.28
CA GLU A 28 8.63 7.05 -13.78
C GLU A 28 7.49 6.73 -12.80
N VAL A 29 7.74 6.91 -11.50
CA VAL A 29 6.83 6.49 -10.42
C VAL A 29 6.40 7.71 -9.61
N PRO A 30 5.09 8.03 -9.56
CA PRO A 30 4.60 9.09 -8.69
C PRO A 30 4.83 8.75 -7.20
N LEU A 31 5.31 9.71 -6.41
CA LEU A 31 5.48 9.56 -4.96
C LEU A 31 4.21 9.05 -4.26
N GLU A 32 3.06 9.52 -4.72
CA GLU A 32 1.75 9.14 -4.16
C GLU A 32 1.42 7.66 -4.38
N GLU A 33 1.92 7.00 -5.43
CA GLU A 33 1.69 5.57 -5.63
C GLU A 33 2.45 4.75 -4.58
N LEU A 34 3.71 5.09 -4.30
CA LEU A 34 4.46 4.44 -3.23
C LEU A 34 3.85 4.75 -1.86
N ARG A 35 3.46 6.00 -1.60
CA ARG A 35 2.86 6.41 -0.33
C ARG A 35 1.57 5.64 -0.04
N LYS A 36 0.63 5.64 -1.00
CA LYS A 36 -0.62 4.87 -0.90
C LYS A 36 -0.34 3.38 -0.76
N GLY A 37 0.62 2.87 -1.51
CA GLY A 37 1.01 1.46 -1.41
C GLY A 37 1.46 1.07 -0.02
N ILE A 38 2.34 1.85 0.60
CA ILE A 38 2.77 1.57 1.97
C ILE A 38 1.58 1.62 2.96
N GLU A 39 0.65 2.58 2.80
CA GLU A 39 -0.56 2.67 3.64
C GLU A 39 -1.46 1.44 3.49
N VAL A 40 -1.66 0.93 2.27
CA VAL A 40 -2.42 -0.29 1.99
C VAL A 40 -1.74 -1.52 2.60
N GLU A 41 -0.43 -1.68 2.38
CA GLU A 41 0.29 -2.85 2.88
C GLU A 41 0.36 -2.92 4.41
N TYR A 42 0.24 -1.78 5.11
CA TYR A 42 0.10 -1.78 6.57
C TYR A 42 -1.18 -2.48 7.07
N GLU A 43 -2.25 -2.51 6.27
CA GLU A 43 -3.48 -3.22 6.63
C GLU A 43 -3.26 -4.73 6.77
N HIS A 44 -2.27 -5.26 6.05
CA HIS A 44 -1.85 -6.67 6.06
C HIS A 44 -0.66 -6.95 6.99
N GLY A 45 -0.27 -5.98 7.82
CA GLY A 45 0.81 -6.13 8.79
C GLY A 45 0.35 -6.70 10.12
N SER A 46 0.78 -6.11 11.24
CA SER A 46 0.59 -6.71 12.58
C SER A 46 -0.86 -6.82 13.07
N LYS A 47 -1.82 -6.29 12.30
CA LYS A 47 -3.26 -6.33 12.61
C LYS A 47 -3.85 -7.73 12.43
N ASP A 48 -3.38 -8.49 11.45
CA ASP A 48 -3.85 -9.84 11.16
C ASP A 48 -2.67 -10.84 11.24
N PRO A 49 -2.53 -11.57 12.36
CA PRO A 49 -1.43 -12.52 12.54
C PRO A 49 -1.36 -13.63 11.50
N ASP A 50 -2.48 -14.00 10.87
CA ASP A 50 -2.53 -15.10 9.89
C ASP A 50 -1.92 -14.67 8.55
N THR A 51 -1.93 -13.37 8.24
CA THR A 51 -1.37 -12.80 7.00
C THR A 51 -0.22 -11.82 7.23
N ASN A 52 0.27 -11.66 8.46
CA ASN A 52 1.30 -10.70 8.82
C ASN A 52 2.68 -11.08 8.25
N VAL A 53 3.06 -10.43 7.15
CA VAL A 53 4.36 -10.65 6.48
C VAL A 53 5.40 -9.56 6.76
N SER A 54 4.98 -8.38 7.21
CA SER A 54 5.87 -7.21 7.39
C SER A 54 6.18 -6.90 8.84
N ASN A 55 5.35 -7.37 9.78
CA ASN A 55 5.35 -6.94 11.19
C ASN A 55 5.32 -5.41 11.34
N ASN A 56 4.67 -4.70 10.41
CA ASN A 56 4.69 -3.23 10.29
C ASN A 56 6.11 -2.63 10.20
N ASP A 57 7.13 -3.39 9.79
CA ASP A 57 8.45 -2.82 9.50
C ASP A 57 8.35 -1.91 8.26
N PRO A 58 8.66 -0.60 8.38
CA PRO A 58 8.43 0.34 7.28
C PRO A 58 9.18 -0.01 5.99
N MET A 59 10.36 -0.62 6.09
CA MET A 59 11.17 -0.98 4.93
C MET A 59 10.66 -2.27 4.28
N ILE A 60 10.22 -3.27 5.06
CA ILE A 60 9.59 -4.46 4.50
C ILE A 60 8.26 -4.10 3.83
N THR A 61 7.42 -3.30 4.49
CA THR A 61 6.15 -2.81 3.92
C THR A 61 6.39 -2.04 2.61
N ALA A 62 7.37 -1.12 2.58
CA ALA A 62 7.70 -0.40 1.36
C ALA A 62 8.26 -1.29 0.24
N LYS A 63 8.97 -2.37 0.56
CA LYS A 63 9.43 -3.34 -0.45
C LYS A 63 8.28 -4.11 -1.09
N ILE A 64 7.24 -4.45 -0.33
CA ILE A 64 6.04 -5.11 -0.86
C ILE A 64 5.33 -4.15 -1.82
N ALA A 65 5.10 -2.90 -1.38
CA ALA A 65 4.51 -1.90 -2.24
C ALA A 65 5.33 -1.64 -3.52
N TRP A 66 6.65 -1.60 -3.37
CA TRP A 66 7.55 -1.44 -4.50
C TRP A 66 7.52 -2.61 -5.47
N ALA A 67 7.36 -3.84 -4.99
CA ALA A 67 7.26 -5.03 -5.85
C ALA A 67 6.06 -4.93 -6.79
N HIS A 68 4.91 -4.44 -6.30
CA HIS A 68 3.70 -4.24 -7.11
C HIS A 68 3.84 -3.09 -8.11
N ILE A 69 4.40 -1.96 -7.71
CA ILE A 69 4.63 -0.81 -8.60
C ILE A 69 5.61 -1.18 -9.74
N LYS A 70 6.53 -2.11 -9.51
CA LYS A 70 7.41 -2.64 -10.55
C LYS A 70 6.70 -3.48 -11.62
N GLU A 71 5.50 -3.98 -11.35
CA GLU A 71 4.67 -4.64 -12.37
C GLU A 71 4.10 -3.59 -13.32
N PHE A 72 3.60 -2.47 -12.78
CA PHE A 72 3.19 -1.28 -13.52
C PHE A 72 3.07 -0.05 -12.60
N PRO A 73 3.42 1.18 -13.07
CA PRO A 73 3.58 2.34 -12.19
C PRO A 73 2.31 2.87 -11.51
N ASP A 74 1.12 2.56 -12.02
CA ASP A 74 -0.20 3.01 -11.51
C ASP A 74 -0.95 1.92 -10.71
N TYR A 75 -0.19 0.99 -10.10
CA TYR A 75 -0.74 -0.20 -9.45
C TYR A 75 -1.80 0.11 -8.39
N TYR A 76 -1.50 1.02 -7.45
CA TYR A 76 -2.38 1.27 -6.32
C TYR A 76 -3.61 2.10 -6.71
N GLU A 77 -3.53 2.91 -7.76
CA GLU A 77 -4.71 3.53 -8.36
C GLU A 77 -5.68 2.47 -8.93
N ARG A 78 -5.17 1.43 -9.59
CA ARG A 78 -6.00 0.35 -10.14
C ARG A 78 -6.58 -0.53 -9.04
N LEU A 79 -5.78 -0.82 -8.01
CA LEU A 79 -6.22 -1.61 -6.85
C LEU A 79 -7.41 -0.93 -6.15
N ASP A 80 -7.30 0.37 -5.85
CA ASP A 80 -8.37 1.15 -5.19
C ASP A 80 -9.70 1.08 -5.95
N LYS A 81 -9.66 1.17 -7.29
CA LYS A 81 -10.86 1.02 -8.13
C LYS A 81 -11.47 -0.38 -8.03
N MET A 82 -10.65 -1.42 -8.12
CA MET A 82 -11.09 -2.82 -8.02
C MET A 82 -11.70 -3.13 -6.65
N GLU A 83 -11.06 -2.68 -5.56
CA GLU A 83 -11.55 -2.89 -4.21
C GLU A 83 -12.85 -2.14 -3.94
N ALA A 84 -12.98 -0.91 -4.43
CA ALA A 84 -14.23 -0.15 -4.35
C ALA A 84 -15.39 -0.86 -5.07
N GLU A 85 -15.14 -1.42 -6.26
CA GLU A 85 -16.11 -2.23 -7.00
C GLU A 85 -16.50 -3.50 -6.22
N ALA A 86 -15.53 -4.21 -5.68
CA ALA A 86 -15.74 -5.41 -4.87
C ALA A 86 -16.54 -5.10 -3.60
N LYS A 87 -16.19 -4.04 -2.87
CA LYS A 87 -16.91 -3.57 -1.67
C LYS A 87 -18.36 -3.26 -2.00
N LYS A 88 -18.60 -2.54 -3.10
CA LYS A 88 -19.97 -2.23 -3.58
C LYS A 88 -20.73 -3.47 -4.04
N PHE A 89 -20.07 -4.50 -4.55
CA PHE A 89 -20.72 -5.76 -4.93
C PHE A 89 -21.14 -6.57 -3.69
N TRP A 90 -20.22 -6.77 -2.74
CA TRP A 90 -20.43 -7.60 -1.55
C TRP A 90 -21.22 -6.91 -0.43
N SER A 91 -21.28 -5.58 -0.39
CA SER A 91 -22.11 -4.84 0.58
C SER A 91 -23.62 -4.88 0.28
N ARG A 92 -24.03 -5.48 -0.85
CA ARG A 92 -25.45 -5.64 -1.22
C ARG A 92 -26.08 -6.94 -0.67
N GLY A 93 -25.29 -7.77 0.00
CA GLY A 93 -25.70 -9.05 0.58
C GLY A 93 -26.03 -8.96 2.06
#